data_AF-A0A858RGV2-F1
#
_entry.id   AF-A0A858RGV2-F1
#
_cell.length_a   1.000
_cell.length_b   1.000
_cell.length_c   1.000
_cell.angle_alpha   90.00
_cell.angle_beta   90.00
_cell.angle_gamma   90.00
#
_symmetry.space_group_name_H-M   'P 1'
#
loop_
_entity.id
_entity.type
_entity.pdbx_description
1 polymer ?
#
loop_
_entity_poly.entity_id
_entity_poly.type
_entity_poly.pdbx_seq_one_letter_code
_entity_poly.pdbx_strand_id
1 'polypeptide(L)'
;MARSLACALLLLPVAGSCLTIDLRYDLDASGFFNRPGAKEALRRVADFYEDLIVDQLGAINPSQYPGATWTPTYADPISGLAVPVPGKTNMIVPANTLIIFVGSAVLPPGTAAQAGPGGFTGLSAEGLNSGHPWGNQVYNRGQAGAIRLVKSGGTVIPTANPTDFAPWGGALFFNSSQANWNFSTTSATGTAGPDAVSVALHELAHILGIGAFLPQNSWTTLSVTGVCTGPLSAQSFGAQVLTDGSHLFPIGVNSRALGIFGRTHGASLAPLMVTNLPHSNNFYVPTDLDLSILQDMGWEIEPPTPVLQVQMNAGPRLRIPSTTGFNYQIYRSTNLSVWSSPLPLPLPGDGSRLTWIEPQSASAAFYRVARQKVQASVRPALPSLESNAADDGGKIAAPDLVPTSCRCGGH
;
A
#
# COMPACT_ATOMS: atom_id res chain seq x y z
N MET A 1 20.12 -31.58 45.28
CA MET A 1 20.53 -30.39 44.49
C MET A 1 20.33 -30.71 43.02
N ALA A 2 19.19 -30.34 42.43
CA ALA A 2 18.92 -30.54 41.01
C ALA A 2 19.11 -29.20 40.29
N ARG A 3 20.06 -29.15 39.35
CA ARG A 3 20.44 -27.95 38.60
C ARG A 3 19.40 -27.65 37.51
N SER A 4 18.88 -26.43 37.53
CA SER A 4 18.05 -25.84 36.47
C SER A 4 18.82 -25.83 35.14
N LEU A 5 18.26 -26.41 34.09
CA LEU A 5 18.63 -26.11 32.71
C LEU A 5 17.66 -25.05 32.17
N ALA A 6 18.13 -23.81 32.07
CA ALA A 6 17.46 -22.76 31.32
C ALA A 6 17.63 -23.07 29.82
N CYS A 7 16.52 -23.32 29.13
CA CYS A 7 16.51 -23.51 27.68
C CYS A 7 16.36 -22.13 27.03
N ALA A 8 17.42 -21.65 26.37
CA ALA A 8 17.41 -20.41 25.62
C ALA A 8 16.64 -20.62 24.30
N LEU A 9 15.58 -19.84 24.12
CA LEU A 9 14.82 -19.71 22.88
C LEU A 9 15.71 -18.98 21.85
N LEU A 10 16.29 -19.71 20.90
CA LEU A 10 16.88 -19.09 19.71
C LEU A 10 15.75 -18.80 18.70
N LEU A 11 15.25 -17.57 18.73
CA LEU A 11 14.58 -16.96 17.57
C LEU A 11 15.67 -16.61 16.56
N LEU A 12 15.73 -17.32 15.43
CA LEU A 12 16.48 -16.81 14.28
C LEU A 12 15.64 -15.65 13.71
N PRO A 13 16.13 -14.40 13.72
CA PRO A 13 15.43 -13.33 13.03
C PRO A 13 15.49 -13.65 11.54
N VAL A 14 14.34 -13.97 10.94
CA VAL A 14 14.18 -13.69 9.52
C VAL A 14 14.31 -12.18 9.43
N ALA A 15 15.30 -11.67 8.69
CA ALA A 15 15.40 -10.24 8.44
C ALA A 15 14.18 -9.83 7.62
N GLY A 16 13.06 -9.57 8.30
CA GLY A 16 11.93 -8.85 7.74
C GLY A 16 12.45 -7.46 7.42
N SER A 17 12.64 -7.18 6.14
CA SER A 17 12.76 -5.81 5.69
C SER A 17 11.49 -5.10 6.14
N CYS A 18 11.62 -4.11 7.01
CA CYS A 18 10.51 -3.27 7.41
C CYS A 18 10.56 -2.03 6.53
N LEU A 19 9.48 -1.78 5.80
CA LEU A 19 9.30 -0.48 5.15
C LEU A 19 9.37 0.61 6.22
N THR A 20 9.98 1.74 5.88
CA THR A 20 10.01 2.96 6.71
C THR A 20 9.28 4.06 5.95
N ILE A 21 8.34 4.72 6.61
CA ILE A 21 7.62 5.88 6.13
C ILE A 21 8.15 7.09 6.91
N ASP A 22 9.03 7.85 6.25
CA ASP A 22 9.65 9.06 6.79
C ASP A 22 8.72 10.26 6.53
N LEU A 23 7.97 10.66 7.56
CA LEU A 23 7.06 11.80 7.52
C LEU A 23 7.82 13.11 7.70
N ARG A 24 7.81 13.93 6.66
CA ARG A 24 8.54 15.20 6.59
C ARG A 24 7.59 16.37 6.45
N TYR A 25 7.61 17.30 7.40
CA TYR A 25 6.68 18.43 7.45
C TYR A 25 7.19 19.69 6.73
N ASP A 26 8.15 19.54 5.81
CA ASP A 26 8.75 20.65 5.05
C ASP A 26 7.72 21.47 4.25
N LEU A 27 6.56 20.89 3.93
CA LEU A 27 5.48 21.54 3.19
C LEU A 27 4.36 22.10 4.10
N ASP A 28 4.48 21.97 5.42
CA ASP A 28 3.54 22.54 6.39
C ASP A 28 3.86 24.01 6.73
N ALA A 29 3.83 24.87 5.72
CA ALA A 29 4.13 26.30 5.89
C ALA A 29 3.14 27.03 6.83
N SER A 30 1.91 26.51 6.98
CA SER A 30 0.86 27.12 7.82
C SER A 30 0.94 26.69 9.29
N GLY A 31 1.73 25.67 9.61
CA GLY A 31 1.78 25.07 10.94
C GLY A 31 0.52 24.28 11.29
N PHE A 32 -0.19 23.74 10.29
CA PHE A 32 -1.40 22.94 10.48
C PHE A 32 -1.14 21.73 11.39
N PHE A 33 0.03 21.10 11.28
CA PHE A 33 0.43 19.95 12.09
C PHE A 33 1.00 20.32 13.45
N ASN A 34 0.97 21.60 13.84
CA ASN A 34 1.17 22.00 15.23
C ASN A 34 -0.09 21.81 16.09
N ARG A 35 -1.22 21.45 15.48
CA ARG A 35 -2.44 21.07 16.21
C ARG A 35 -2.18 19.83 17.08
N PRO A 36 -2.72 19.77 18.31
CA PRO A 36 -2.56 18.61 19.18
C PRO A 36 -3.00 17.30 18.51
N GLY A 37 -2.18 16.25 18.68
CA GLY A 37 -2.45 14.91 18.13
C GLY A 37 -2.20 14.75 16.63
N ALA A 38 -2.04 15.83 15.84
CA ALA A 38 -1.96 15.71 14.38
C ALA A 38 -0.78 14.85 13.90
N LYS A 39 0.42 15.10 14.44
CA LYS A 39 1.60 14.29 14.09
C LYS A 39 1.52 12.85 14.60
N GLU A 40 0.86 12.65 15.75
CA GLU A 40 0.66 11.32 16.33
C GLU A 40 -0.31 10.48 15.48
N ALA A 41 -1.40 11.10 14.98
CA ALA A 41 -2.33 10.46 14.06
C ALA A 41 -1.61 9.97 12.78
N LEU A 42 -0.82 10.83 12.14
CA LEU A 42 -0.08 10.45 10.93
C LEU A 42 0.98 9.39 11.22
N ARG A 43 1.72 9.51 12.34
CA ARG A 43 2.68 8.48 12.75
C ARG A 43 2.00 7.13 12.94
N ARG A 44 0.83 7.10 13.56
CA ARG A 44 0.07 5.86 13.75
C ARG A 44 -0.38 5.22 12.44
N VAL A 45 -0.72 6.03 11.44
CA VAL A 45 -1.04 5.52 10.09
C VAL A 45 0.20 5.00 9.38
N ALA A 46 1.32 5.71 9.50
CA ALA A 46 2.59 5.27 8.95
C ALA A 46 3.03 3.93 9.57
N ASP A 47 2.97 3.78 10.90
CA ASP A 47 3.27 2.52 11.60
C ASP A 47 2.42 1.36 11.06
N PHE A 48 1.15 1.60 10.75
CA PHE A 48 0.28 0.57 10.18
C PHE A 48 0.79 0.06 8.81
N TYR A 49 1.22 0.94 7.91
CA TYR A 49 1.75 0.53 6.61
C TYR A 49 3.17 -0.05 6.71
N GLU A 50 4.00 0.44 7.63
CA GLU A 50 5.32 -0.13 7.92
C GLU A 50 5.21 -1.58 8.44
N ASP A 51 4.24 -1.84 9.33
CA ASP A 51 3.96 -3.19 9.83
C ASP A 51 3.36 -4.13 8.76
N LEU A 52 2.76 -3.57 7.70
CA LEU A 52 2.03 -4.30 6.67
C LEU A 52 2.87 -4.65 5.45
N ILE A 53 3.78 -3.76 5.03
CA ILE A 53 4.51 -3.88 3.76
C ILE A 53 5.93 -4.37 4.04
N VAL A 54 6.31 -5.46 3.36
CA VAL A 54 7.61 -6.13 3.56
C VAL A 54 8.52 -6.09 2.33
N ASP A 55 8.21 -5.21 1.37
CA ASP A 55 9.04 -4.95 0.18
C ASP A 55 10.49 -4.60 0.52
N GLN A 56 11.36 -4.85 -0.45
CA GLN A 56 12.78 -4.56 -0.37
C GLN A 56 13.19 -3.48 -1.36
N LEU A 57 12.91 -2.22 -1.05
CA LEU A 57 13.20 -1.10 -1.93
C LEU A 57 14.68 -0.68 -1.84
N GLY A 58 15.36 -0.61 -2.97
CA GLY A 58 16.72 -0.06 -3.07
C GLY A 58 16.78 1.43 -2.69
N ALA A 59 17.93 1.88 -2.19
CA ALA A 59 18.16 3.30 -1.89
C ALA A 59 18.26 4.13 -3.18
N ILE A 60 17.82 5.38 -3.17
CA ILE A 60 18.17 6.36 -4.21
C ILE A 60 19.25 7.25 -3.61
N ASN A 61 20.50 7.05 -4.05
CA ASN A 61 21.63 7.83 -3.59
C ASN A 61 22.52 8.26 -4.76
N PRO A 62 22.41 9.52 -5.23
CA PRO A 62 23.23 10.04 -6.32
C PRO A 62 24.74 9.90 -6.08
N SER A 63 25.19 9.89 -4.82
CA SER A 63 26.63 9.77 -4.52
C SER A 63 27.24 8.42 -4.93
N GLN A 64 26.40 7.41 -5.20
CA GLN A 64 26.82 6.10 -5.71
C GLN A 64 26.99 6.09 -7.24
N TYR A 65 26.63 7.18 -7.92
CA TYR A 65 26.63 7.28 -9.38
C TYR A 65 27.31 8.61 -9.80
N PRO A 66 28.58 8.57 -10.24
CA PRO A 66 29.30 9.79 -10.62
C PRO A 66 28.54 10.62 -11.67
N GLY A 67 28.36 11.92 -11.40
CA GLY A 67 27.63 12.84 -12.29
C GLY A 67 26.10 12.73 -12.25
N ALA A 68 25.55 11.79 -11.46
CA ALA A 68 24.11 11.63 -11.33
C ALA A 68 23.46 12.84 -10.66
N THR A 69 22.35 13.26 -11.24
CA THR A 69 21.46 14.28 -10.67
C THR A 69 20.02 13.82 -10.78
N TRP A 70 19.19 14.30 -9.85
CA TRP A 70 17.73 14.24 -9.90
C TRP A 70 17.14 15.25 -8.91
N THR A 71 15.86 15.57 -9.06
CA THR A 71 15.10 16.34 -8.09
C THR A 71 13.71 15.71 -7.94
N PRO A 72 13.30 15.32 -6.71
CA PRO A 72 11.94 14.82 -6.47
C PRO A 72 10.91 15.90 -6.76
N THR A 73 9.76 15.51 -7.29
CA THR A 73 8.63 16.41 -7.55
C THR A 73 7.36 15.87 -6.93
N TYR A 74 6.43 16.74 -6.61
CA TYR A 74 5.09 16.37 -6.15
C TYR A 74 4.04 17.14 -6.93
N ALA A 75 2.81 16.64 -6.94
CA ALA A 75 1.68 17.37 -7.53
C ALA A 75 1.28 18.50 -6.57
N ASP A 76 1.43 19.74 -7.02
CA ASP A 76 0.96 20.90 -6.27
C ASP A 76 -0.58 20.79 -6.05
N PRO A 77 -1.07 20.89 -4.81
CA PRO A 77 -2.47 20.58 -4.51
C PRO A 77 -3.46 21.62 -5.08
N ILE A 78 -2.98 22.78 -5.52
CA ILE A 78 -3.82 23.85 -6.08
C ILE A 78 -3.87 23.75 -7.61
N SER A 79 -2.70 23.72 -8.24
CA SER A 79 -2.56 23.70 -9.70
C SER A 79 -2.64 22.29 -10.31
N GLY A 80 -2.39 21.25 -9.52
CA GLY A 80 -2.25 19.87 -9.97
C GLY A 80 -0.95 19.61 -10.74
N LEU A 81 -0.09 20.61 -10.94
CA LEU A 81 1.14 20.49 -11.71
C LEU A 81 2.24 19.85 -10.89
N ALA A 82 3.11 19.08 -11.54
CA ALA A 82 4.30 18.54 -10.91
C ALA A 82 5.32 19.67 -10.64
N VAL A 83 5.65 19.91 -9.37
CA VAL A 83 6.62 20.93 -8.95
C VAL A 83 7.75 20.30 -8.12
N PRO A 84 8.99 20.84 -8.19
CA PRO A 84 10.10 20.36 -7.37
C PRO A 84 9.82 20.48 -5.88
N VAL A 85 10.24 19.48 -5.09
CA VAL A 85 10.25 19.63 -3.63
C VAL A 85 11.33 20.66 -3.25
N PRO A 86 10.99 21.76 -2.55
CA PRO A 86 11.93 22.85 -2.27
C PRO A 86 13.20 22.37 -1.53
N GLY A 87 14.36 22.71 -2.08
CA GLY A 87 15.67 22.40 -1.47
C GLY A 87 16.05 20.92 -1.46
N LYS A 88 15.41 20.06 -2.28
CA LYS A 88 15.65 18.60 -2.29
C LYS A 88 16.34 18.08 -3.56
N THR A 89 17.04 18.93 -4.30
CA THR A 89 17.91 18.46 -5.40
C THR A 89 18.92 17.45 -4.86
N ASN A 90 19.07 16.33 -5.56
CA ASN A 90 19.91 15.18 -5.19
C ASN A 90 19.59 14.60 -3.81
N MET A 91 18.31 14.65 -3.39
CA MET A 91 17.87 14.01 -2.15
C MET A 91 18.29 12.55 -2.11
N ILE A 92 18.71 12.10 -0.92
CA ILE A 92 18.94 10.69 -0.63
C ILE A 92 17.65 10.09 -0.09
N VAL A 93 17.21 8.99 -0.69
CA VAL A 93 16.13 8.13 -0.20
C VAL A 93 16.79 6.85 0.31
N PRO A 94 16.78 6.56 1.62
CA PRO A 94 17.37 5.32 2.12
C PRO A 94 16.66 4.08 1.55
N ALA A 95 17.33 2.92 1.66
CA ALA A 95 16.69 1.65 1.34
C ALA A 95 15.45 1.44 2.21
N ASN A 96 14.46 0.72 1.67
CA ASN A 96 13.18 0.41 2.32
C ASN A 96 12.46 1.62 2.87
N THR A 97 12.68 2.81 2.29
CA THR A 97 12.07 4.05 2.78
C THR A 97 11.17 4.69 1.73
N LEU A 98 9.98 5.14 2.14
CA LEU A 98 9.15 6.11 1.44
C LEU A 98 9.22 7.44 2.20
N ILE A 99 9.58 8.53 1.52
CA ILE A 99 9.59 9.86 2.12
C ILE A 99 8.29 10.58 1.77
N ILE A 100 7.48 10.90 2.78
CA ILE A 100 6.19 11.56 2.59
C ILE A 100 6.31 13.01 3.04
N PHE A 101 6.24 13.93 2.08
CA PHE A 101 6.18 15.35 2.38
C PHE A 101 4.74 15.76 2.74
N VAL A 102 4.57 16.11 4.00
CA VAL A 102 3.28 16.44 4.59
C VAL A 102 3.12 17.95 4.65
N GLY A 103 1.95 18.42 4.23
CA GLY A 103 1.58 19.83 4.28
C GLY A 103 0.07 20.04 4.39
N SER A 104 -0.33 21.30 4.28
CA SER A 104 -1.74 21.69 4.25
C SER A 104 -1.95 22.72 3.16
N ALA A 105 -3.11 22.69 2.52
CA ALA A 105 -3.49 23.70 1.54
C ALA A 105 -5.00 23.98 1.62
N VAL A 106 -5.42 25.12 1.06
CA VAL A 106 -6.84 25.40 0.83
C VAL A 106 -7.27 24.56 -0.37
N LEU A 107 -7.86 23.39 -0.08
CA LEU A 107 -8.31 22.47 -1.13
C LEU A 107 -9.73 22.84 -1.60
N PRO A 108 -10.13 22.41 -2.81
CA PRO A 108 -11.48 22.63 -3.33
C PRO A 108 -12.58 22.17 -2.36
N PRO A 109 -13.79 22.77 -2.42
CA PRO A 109 -14.91 22.32 -1.61
C PRO A 109 -15.17 20.83 -1.79
N GLY A 110 -15.42 20.15 -0.67
CA GLY A 110 -15.60 18.71 -0.63
C GLY A 110 -14.29 17.92 -0.52
N THR A 111 -13.10 18.49 -0.75
CA THR A 111 -11.84 17.75 -0.63
C THR A 111 -11.29 17.78 0.80
N ALA A 112 -11.25 16.65 1.48
CA ALA A 112 -10.68 16.56 2.84
C ALA A 112 -9.14 16.55 2.82
N ALA A 113 -8.56 15.74 1.94
CA ALA A 113 -7.13 15.72 1.69
C ALA A 113 -6.87 15.36 0.22
N GLN A 114 -5.61 15.50 -0.18
CA GLN A 114 -5.11 15.07 -1.47
C GLN A 114 -3.69 14.56 -1.30
N ALA A 115 -3.43 13.37 -1.82
CA ALA A 115 -2.09 12.83 -1.93
C ALA A 115 -1.84 12.15 -3.27
N GLY A 116 -0.57 11.86 -3.50
CA GLY A 116 -0.17 11.06 -4.63
C GLY A 116 1.32 10.72 -4.57
N PRO A 117 1.73 9.71 -5.35
CA PRO A 117 3.12 9.36 -5.47
C PRO A 117 3.91 10.51 -6.07
N GLY A 118 5.16 10.63 -5.65
CA GLY A 118 6.08 11.63 -6.14
C GLY A 118 6.61 11.30 -7.53
N GLY A 119 6.82 12.33 -8.34
CA GLY A 119 7.56 12.25 -9.60
C GLY A 119 9.01 12.69 -9.42
N PHE A 120 9.69 12.97 -10.52
CA PHE A 120 11.00 13.60 -10.48
C PHE A 120 11.28 14.38 -11.76
N THR A 121 12.27 15.25 -11.68
CA THR A 121 12.82 16.01 -12.80
C THR A 121 14.34 16.10 -12.68
N GLY A 122 15.01 16.70 -13.66
CA GLY A 122 16.45 16.95 -13.63
C GLY A 122 17.29 15.69 -13.51
N LEU A 123 16.80 14.56 -14.05
CA LEU A 123 17.59 13.34 -14.15
C LEU A 123 18.78 13.61 -15.09
N SER A 124 20.01 13.26 -14.69
CA SER A 124 21.18 13.44 -15.55
C SER A 124 21.02 12.72 -16.90
N ALA A 125 21.69 13.23 -17.94
CA ALA A 125 21.59 12.68 -19.29
C ALA A 125 21.96 11.19 -19.35
N GLU A 126 22.93 10.76 -18.54
CA GLU A 126 23.31 9.36 -18.40
C GLU A 126 22.19 8.54 -17.78
N GLY A 127 21.49 9.09 -16.78
CA GLY A 127 20.32 8.46 -16.16
C GLY A 127 19.15 8.27 -17.14
N LEU A 128 19.05 9.11 -18.16
CA LEU A 128 18.05 8.95 -19.22
C LEU A 128 18.44 7.87 -20.23
N ASN A 129 19.68 7.36 -20.24
CA ASN A 129 20.04 6.27 -21.13
C ASN A 129 19.40 4.95 -20.68
N SER A 130 18.86 4.20 -21.65
CA SER A 130 18.27 2.90 -21.40
C SER A 130 19.24 1.95 -20.70
N GLY A 131 18.74 1.23 -19.70
CA GLY A 131 19.55 0.30 -18.93
C GLY A 131 20.58 0.97 -18.00
N HIS A 132 20.70 2.30 -17.98
CA HIS A 132 21.66 2.96 -17.12
C HIS A 132 21.30 2.70 -15.64
N PRO A 133 22.27 2.28 -14.81
CA PRO A 133 22.02 1.94 -13.42
C PRO A 133 21.35 3.07 -12.62
N TRP A 134 21.73 4.33 -12.85
CA TRP A 134 21.12 5.49 -12.17
C TRP A 134 19.63 5.66 -12.51
N GLY A 135 19.27 5.62 -13.80
CA GLY A 135 17.88 5.76 -14.22
C GLY A 135 17.02 4.63 -13.65
N ASN A 136 17.48 3.38 -13.79
CA ASN A 136 16.79 2.24 -13.21
C ASN A 136 16.65 2.39 -11.68
N GLN A 137 17.70 2.85 -10.97
CA GLN A 137 17.63 3.05 -9.52
C GLN A 137 16.53 4.04 -9.11
N VAL A 138 16.38 5.15 -9.83
CA VAL A 138 15.33 6.16 -9.55
C VAL A 138 13.93 5.63 -9.88
N TYR A 139 13.77 4.87 -10.97
CA TYR A 139 12.47 4.39 -11.44
C TYR A 139 11.97 3.11 -10.75
N ASN A 140 12.85 2.13 -10.49
CA ASN A 140 12.44 0.79 -10.04
C ASN A 140 12.93 0.43 -8.64
N ARG A 141 13.97 1.10 -8.13
CA ARG A 141 14.57 0.78 -6.83
C ARG A 141 14.81 -0.72 -6.61
N GLY A 142 15.28 -1.43 -7.63
CA GLY A 142 15.54 -2.87 -7.58
C GLY A 142 14.31 -3.79 -7.69
N GLN A 143 13.10 -3.25 -7.78
CA GLN A 143 11.87 -4.03 -7.93
C GLN A 143 11.73 -4.62 -9.34
N ALA A 144 11.45 -5.91 -9.40
CA ALA A 144 11.25 -6.63 -10.66
C ALA A 144 9.79 -6.44 -11.13
N GLY A 145 9.60 -5.85 -12.31
CA GLY A 145 8.27 -5.54 -12.83
C GLY A 145 7.86 -4.07 -12.63
N ALA A 146 8.64 -3.32 -11.86
CA ALA A 146 8.56 -1.86 -11.83
C ALA A 146 9.23 -1.28 -13.08
N ILE A 147 8.96 -0.01 -13.35
CA ILE A 147 9.38 0.63 -14.59
C ILE A 147 10.88 0.70 -14.75
N ARG A 148 11.36 0.29 -15.92
CA ARG A 148 12.75 0.43 -16.35
C ARG A 148 12.83 1.23 -17.64
N LEU A 149 13.95 1.92 -17.84
CA LEU A 149 14.21 2.56 -19.12
C LEU A 149 14.79 1.53 -20.10
N VAL A 150 14.13 1.34 -21.23
CA VAL A 150 14.54 0.45 -22.32
C VAL A 150 14.81 1.23 -23.60
N LYS A 151 15.68 0.72 -24.49
CA LYS A 151 15.97 1.35 -25.79
C LYS A 151 15.19 0.60 -26.85
N SER A 152 14.33 1.30 -27.59
CA SER A 152 13.59 0.74 -28.72
C SER A 152 13.74 1.68 -29.91
N GLY A 153 14.26 1.16 -31.03
CA GLY A 153 14.43 1.96 -32.26
C GLY A 153 15.32 3.20 -32.13
N GLY A 154 16.22 3.26 -31.15
CA GLY A 154 17.04 4.45 -30.87
C GLY A 154 16.46 5.37 -29.78
N THR A 155 15.19 5.21 -29.45
CA THR A 155 14.46 6.00 -28.46
C THR A 155 14.49 5.32 -27.09
N VAL A 156 14.67 6.12 -26.03
CA VAL A 156 14.52 5.65 -24.65
C VAL A 156 13.05 5.75 -24.27
N ILE A 157 12.44 4.64 -23.91
CA ILE A 157 11.05 4.57 -23.45
C ILE A 157 10.96 3.83 -22.11
N PRO A 158 9.98 4.16 -21.24
CA PRO A 158 9.61 3.32 -20.12
C PRO A 158 9.19 1.92 -20.58
N THR A 159 9.34 0.92 -19.70
CA THR A 159 8.87 -0.44 -20.00
C THR A 159 7.34 -0.45 -20.12
N ALA A 160 6.82 -1.16 -21.12
CA ALA A 160 5.37 -1.36 -21.24
C ALA A 160 4.87 -2.29 -20.12
N ASN A 161 3.69 -1.98 -19.57
CA ASN A 161 2.94 -2.83 -18.62
C ASN A 161 3.65 -3.13 -17.29
N PRO A 162 3.92 -2.12 -16.44
CA PRO A 162 4.41 -2.37 -15.08
C PRO A 162 3.50 -3.32 -14.31
N THR A 163 4.11 -4.28 -13.60
CA THR A 163 3.44 -5.20 -12.67
C THR A 163 3.82 -4.95 -11.22
N ASP A 164 4.68 -3.97 -10.99
CA ASP A 164 5.19 -3.57 -9.68
C ASP A 164 5.33 -2.05 -9.60
N PHE A 165 5.49 -1.50 -8.39
CA PHE A 165 5.59 -0.08 -8.15
C PHE A 165 6.58 0.25 -7.02
N ALA A 166 7.50 1.17 -7.28
CA ALA A 166 8.59 1.47 -6.36
C ALA A 166 8.86 2.98 -6.23
N PRO A 167 7.88 3.76 -5.74
CA PRO A 167 8.04 5.20 -5.60
C PRO A 167 9.15 5.54 -4.59
N TRP A 168 9.74 6.72 -4.71
CA TRP A 168 10.60 7.26 -3.66
C TRP A 168 9.80 7.74 -2.44
N GLY A 169 8.50 7.95 -2.62
CA GLY A 169 7.60 8.58 -1.65
C GLY A 169 6.56 9.43 -2.38
N GLY A 170 6.16 10.54 -1.76
CA GLY A 170 5.15 11.42 -2.33
C GLY A 170 4.84 12.62 -1.45
N ALA A 171 3.68 13.22 -1.68
CA ALA A 171 3.20 14.32 -0.84
C ALA A 171 1.74 14.10 -0.43
N LEU A 172 1.41 14.63 0.74
CA LEU A 172 0.11 14.54 1.40
C LEU A 172 -0.30 15.91 1.91
N PHE A 173 -1.44 16.41 1.43
CA PHE A 173 -1.99 17.71 1.81
C PHE A 173 -3.35 17.57 2.46
N PHE A 174 -3.48 18.07 3.68
CA PHE A 174 -4.78 18.20 4.35
C PHE A 174 -5.44 19.54 4.02
N ASN A 175 -6.76 19.55 3.92
CA ASN A 175 -7.50 20.78 3.72
C ASN A 175 -7.42 21.67 4.97
N SER A 176 -6.70 22.78 4.85
CA SER A 176 -6.51 23.76 5.92
C SER A 176 -7.78 24.56 6.23
N SER A 177 -8.73 24.62 5.29
CA SER A 177 -10.01 25.31 5.47
C SER A 177 -10.95 24.55 6.41
N GLN A 178 -10.67 23.28 6.69
CA GLN A 178 -11.44 22.46 7.61
C GLN A 178 -10.97 22.71 9.06
N ALA A 179 -11.85 23.29 9.86
CA ALA A 179 -11.52 23.70 11.23
C ALA A 179 -11.59 22.57 12.27
N ASN A 180 -12.39 21.52 12.00
CA ASN A 180 -12.86 20.54 12.97
C ASN A 180 -12.30 19.12 12.76
N TRP A 181 -11.06 19.02 12.27
CA TRP A 181 -10.36 17.74 12.13
C TRP A 181 -10.30 16.96 13.45
N ASN A 182 -10.60 15.67 13.40
CA ASN A 182 -10.32 14.75 14.48
C ASN A 182 -8.94 14.10 14.30
N PHE A 183 -8.06 14.29 15.29
CA PHE A 183 -6.72 13.69 15.31
C PHE A 183 -6.58 12.58 16.37
N SER A 184 -7.68 12.13 16.97
CA SER A 184 -7.65 11.03 17.92
C SER A 184 -7.21 9.73 17.23
N THR A 185 -6.33 8.97 17.89
CA THR A 185 -5.84 7.66 17.42
C THR A 185 -6.66 6.49 17.94
N THR A 186 -7.58 6.73 18.89
CA THR A 186 -8.34 5.70 19.59
C THR A 186 -9.84 5.80 19.39
N SER A 187 -10.33 6.91 18.84
CA SER A 187 -11.76 7.12 18.59
C SER A 187 -11.98 8.03 17.39
N ALA A 188 -12.71 7.52 16.40
CA ALA A 188 -13.25 8.36 15.34
C ALA A 188 -14.45 9.15 15.90
N THR A 189 -14.39 10.48 15.84
CA THR A 189 -15.45 11.34 16.37
C THR A 189 -16.51 11.64 15.31
N GLY A 190 -17.21 10.61 14.83
CA GLY A 190 -18.50 10.74 14.15
C GLY A 190 -18.66 11.92 13.17
N THR A 191 -19.66 12.77 13.42
CA THR A 191 -20.09 13.91 12.59
C THR A 191 -19.38 15.24 12.91
N ALA A 192 -18.41 15.24 13.82
CA ALA A 192 -17.78 16.48 14.28
C ALA A 192 -16.77 17.05 13.29
N GLY A 193 -16.42 16.32 12.22
CA GLY A 193 -15.49 16.69 11.16
C GLY A 193 -14.78 15.45 10.60
N PRO A 194 -13.95 15.60 9.54
CA PRO A 194 -13.19 14.49 8.98
C PRO A 194 -12.23 13.86 9.99
N ASP A 195 -12.12 12.54 9.92
CA ASP A 195 -11.19 11.77 10.74
C ASP A 195 -9.82 11.67 10.06
N ALA A 196 -8.79 12.25 10.68
CA ALA A 196 -7.47 12.35 10.08
C ALA A 196 -6.79 11.00 9.89
N VAL A 197 -7.09 10.00 10.75
CA VAL A 197 -6.53 8.64 10.62
C VAL A 197 -7.12 7.95 9.39
N SER A 198 -8.44 7.95 9.24
CA SER A 198 -9.11 7.36 8.07
C SER A 198 -8.75 8.05 6.77
N VAL A 199 -8.68 9.39 6.78
CA VAL A 199 -8.23 10.15 5.62
C VAL A 199 -6.77 9.84 5.30
N ALA A 200 -5.85 9.90 6.28
CA ALA A 200 -4.44 9.58 6.01
C ALA A 200 -4.25 8.14 5.52
N LEU A 201 -5.00 7.15 6.04
CA LEU A 201 -4.97 5.79 5.52
C LEU A 201 -5.31 5.77 4.03
N HIS A 202 -6.41 6.45 3.64
CA HIS A 202 -6.84 6.53 2.25
C HIS A 202 -5.79 7.19 1.36
N GLU A 203 -5.30 8.35 1.79
CA GLU A 203 -4.33 9.11 1.02
C GLU A 203 -2.98 8.40 0.87
N LEU A 204 -2.52 7.66 1.89
CA LEU A 204 -1.30 6.87 1.78
C LEU A 204 -1.47 5.72 0.77
N ALA A 205 -2.66 5.13 0.65
CA ALA A 205 -2.93 4.15 -0.40
C ALA A 205 -2.87 4.77 -1.83
N HIS A 206 -3.21 6.06 -1.99
CA HIS A 206 -2.91 6.79 -3.23
C HIS A 206 -1.40 6.92 -3.47
N ILE A 207 -0.61 7.24 -2.43
CA ILE A 207 0.87 7.31 -2.54
C ILE A 207 1.47 5.94 -2.91
N LEU A 208 0.90 4.85 -2.41
CA LEU A 208 1.25 3.47 -2.79
C LEU A 208 0.77 3.10 -4.21
N GLY A 209 0.11 4.03 -4.90
CA GLY A 209 -0.16 3.97 -6.33
C GLY A 209 -1.61 3.70 -6.70
N ILE A 210 -2.51 3.36 -5.77
CA ILE A 210 -3.91 3.16 -6.15
C ILE A 210 -4.47 4.47 -6.72
N GLY A 211 -5.04 4.43 -7.92
CA GLY A 211 -5.59 5.61 -8.57
C GLY A 211 -4.58 6.54 -9.25
N ALA A 212 -3.27 6.30 -9.11
CA ALA A 212 -2.26 7.16 -9.70
C ALA A 212 -1.96 6.77 -11.16
N PHE A 213 -2.44 7.57 -12.12
CA PHE A 213 -2.08 7.44 -13.53
C PHE A 213 -0.73 8.08 -13.83
N LEU A 214 0.32 7.51 -13.26
CA LEU A 214 1.69 7.83 -13.64
C LEU A 214 2.21 6.78 -14.62
N PRO A 215 3.09 7.16 -15.58
CA PRO A 215 3.76 6.19 -16.42
C PRO A 215 4.38 5.06 -15.60
N GLN A 216 4.85 5.37 -14.38
CA GLN A 216 5.67 4.51 -13.52
C GLN A 216 4.88 3.50 -12.66
N ASN A 217 3.57 3.39 -12.81
CA ASN A 217 2.70 2.72 -11.84
C ASN A 217 1.93 1.53 -12.43
N SER A 218 2.00 0.37 -11.77
CA SER A 218 1.26 -0.85 -12.12
C SER A 218 -0.26 -0.69 -12.12
N TRP A 219 -0.82 0.27 -11.36
CA TRP A 219 -2.24 0.61 -11.40
C TRP A 219 -2.75 0.91 -12.81
N THR A 220 -1.96 1.61 -13.63
CA THR A 220 -2.33 1.92 -15.03
C THR A 220 -2.55 0.67 -15.88
N THR A 221 -1.87 -0.42 -15.52
CA THR A 221 -2.01 -1.71 -16.19
C THR A 221 -3.12 -2.55 -15.57
N LEU A 222 -3.45 -2.35 -14.29
CA LEU A 222 -4.55 -3.04 -13.60
C LEU A 222 -5.92 -2.43 -13.91
N SER A 223 -6.02 -1.10 -13.91
CA SER A 223 -7.26 -0.36 -14.12
C SER A 223 -7.44 -0.02 -15.60
N VAL A 224 -8.09 -0.92 -16.33
CA VAL A 224 -8.32 -0.80 -17.77
C VAL A 224 -9.80 -0.59 -18.03
N THR A 225 -10.15 0.44 -18.82
CA THR A 225 -11.54 0.72 -19.25
C THR A 225 -12.55 0.80 -18.08
N GLY A 226 -12.14 1.34 -16.93
CA GLY A 226 -13.00 1.50 -15.75
C GLY A 226 -13.17 0.24 -14.89
N VAL A 227 -12.28 -0.75 -15.06
CA VAL A 227 -12.30 -2.00 -14.29
C VAL A 227 -10.90 -2.32 -13.77
N CYS A 228 -10.79 -2.68 -12.48
CA CYS A 228 -9.57 -3.24 -11.90
C CYS A 228 -9.51 -4.73 -12.21
N THR A 229 -8.51 -5.13 -12.98
CA THR A 229 -8.34 -6.48 -13.56
C THR A 229 -7.43 -7.39 -12.74
N GLY A 230 -7.18 -7.04 -11.50
CA GLY A 230 -6.32 -7.80 -10.61
C GLY A 230 -6.96 -9.14 -10.18
N PRO A 231 -6.24 -10.28 -10.24
CA PRO A 231 -6.81 -11.57 -9.85
C PRO A 231 -7.13 -11.68 -8.36
N LEU A 232 -6.33 -11.11 -7.46
CA LEU A 232 -6.58 -11.16 -6.02
C LEU A 232 -7.73 -10.24 -5.62
N SER A 233 -7.80 -9.05 -6.21
CA SER A 233 -8.93 -8.13 -6.04
C SER A 233 -10.24 -8.71 -6.56
N ALA A 234 -10.21 -9.41 -7.70
CA ALA A 234 -11.36 -10.15 -8.18
C ALA A 234 -11.77 -11.30 -7.25
N GLN A 235 -10.80 -12.00 -6.66
CA GLN A 235 -11.06 -13.04 -5.66
C GLN A 235 -11.66 -12.47 -4.38
N SER A 236 -11.10 -11.39 -3.84
CA SER A 236 -11.56 -10.72 -2.62
C SER A 236 -12.99 -10.20 -2.80
N PHE A 237 -13.26 -9.60 -3.96
CA PHE A 237 -14.56 -9.02 -4.25
C PHE A 237 -15.60 -10.06 -4.71
N GLY A 238 -15.15 -11.19 -5.28
CA GLY A 238 -16.01 -12.21 -5.90
C GLY A 238 -16.40 -11.89 -7.35
N ALA A 239 -15.94 -10.75 -7.88
CA ALA A 239 -16.13 -10.31 -9.26
C ALA A 239 -15.05 -9.27 -9.61
N GLN A 240 -14.98 -8.86 -10.88
CA GLN A 240 -14.15 -7.71 -11.28
C GLN A 240 -14.67 -6.42 -10.62
N VAL A 241 -13.76 -5.56 -10.18
CA VAL A 241 -14.08 -4.35 -9.40
C VAL A 241 -14.16 -3.16 -10.35
N LEU A 242 -15.23 -2.37 -10.31
CA LEU A 242 -15.31 -1.15 -11.13
C LEU A 242 -14.51 -0.03 -10.48
N THR A 243 -14.02 0.88 -11.30
CA THR A 243 -13.18 2.01 -10.88
C THR A 243 -13.49 3.21 -11.77
N ASP A 244 -13.49 4.41 -11.18
CA ASP A 244 -13.56 5.68 -11.92
C ASP A 244 -12.18 6.11 -12.47
N GLY A 245 -11.19 5.25 -12.28
CA GLY A 245 -9.79 5.45 -12.55
C GLY A 245 -8.98 5.76 -11.30
N SER A 246 -9.52 6.55 -10.37
CA SER A 246 -8.83 6.95 -9.13
C SER A 246 -9.31 6.19 -7.89
N HIS A 247 -10.58 5.79 -7.88
CA HIS A 247 -11.27 5.19 -6.76
C HIS A 247 -12.09 3.98 -7.21
N LEU A 248 -12.49 3.18 -6.23
CA LEU A 248 -13.39 2.03 -6.42
C LEU A 248 -14.85 2.49 -6.51
N PHE A 249 -15.60 1.87 -7.42
CA PHE A 249 -17.00 2.16 -7.74
C PHE A 249 -17.79 0.85 -7.93
N PRO A 250 -19.13 0.81 -7.78
CA PRO A 250 -19.99 1.84 -7.20
C PRO A 250 -19.80 2.01 -5.69
N ILE A 251 -20.07 3.23 -5.22
CA ILE A 251 -20.23 3.50 -3.79
C ILE A 251 -21.36 2.61 -3.25
N GLY A 252 -21.16 1.99 -2.08
CA GLY A 252 -22.12 1.06 -1.48
C GLY A 252 -21.77 -0.43 -1.66
N VAL A 253 -20.67 -0.72 -2.35
CA VAL A 253 -20.02 -2.03 -2.29
C VAL A 253 -19.30 -2.18 -0.95
N ASN A 254 -19.48 -3.32 -0.28
CA ASN A 254 -18.76 -3.64 0.95
C ASN A 254 -17.73 -4.75 0.70
N SER A 255 -16.59 -4.62 1.36
CA SER A 255 -15.60 -5.67 1.56
C SER A 255 -15.48 -5.98 3.06
N ARG A 256 -14.42 -6.68 3.43
CA ARG A 256 -14.13 -7.14 4.79
C ARG A 256 -13.09 -6.24 5.43
N ALA A 257 -13.44 -5.57 6.52
CA ALA A 257 -12.54 -4.68 7.25
C ALA A 257 -11.32 -5.45 7.80
N LEU A 258 -10.14 -4.83 7.74
CA LEU A 258 -8.99 -5.28 8.50
C LEU A 258 -9.20 -4.97 10.00
N GLY A 259 -8.62 -5.81 10.86
CA GLY A 259 -8.80 -5.74 12.31
C GLY A 259 -7.89 -4.74 13.00
N ILE A 260 -7.95 -3.47 12.61
CA ILE A 260 -7.06 -2.40 13.07
C ILE A 260 -7.87 -1.21 13.59
N PHE A 261 -7.23 -0.32 14.37
CA PHE A 261 -7.88 0.88 14.92
C PHE A 261 -9.23 0.59 15.61
N GLY A 262 -9.30 -0.50 16.39
CA GLY A 262 -10.53 -0.91 17.08
C GLY A 262 -11.62 -1.50 16.17
N ARG A 263 -11.41 -1.60 14.86
CA ARG A 263 -12.34 -2.30 13.96
C ARG A 263 -12.25 -3.81 14.11
N THR A 264 -13.41 -4.44 14.01
CA THR A 264 -13.54 -5.89 14.02
C THR A 264 -13.16 -6.44 12.65
N HIS A 265 -12.07 -7.21 12.59
CA HIS A 265 -11.66 -7.92 11.36
C HIS A 265 -12.83 -8.72 10.75
N GLY A 266 -13.03 -8.67 9.44
CA GLY A 266 -14.08 -9.40 8.74
C GLY A 266 -15.46 -8.72 8.79
N ALA A 267 -15.61 -7.61 9.51
CA ALA A 267 -16.83 -6.82 9.49
C ALA A 267 -17.08 -6.24 8.08
N SER A 268 -18.35 -6.15 7.69
CA SER A 268 -18.73 -5.50 6.43
C SER A 268 -18.40 -4.00 6.51
N LEU A 269 -17.58 -3.51 5.59
CA LEU A 269 -17.16 -2.11 5.52
C LEU A 269 -16.99 -1.71 4.05
N ALA A 270 -17.32 -0.46 3.72
CA ALA A 270 -16.94 0.09 2.43
C ALA A 270 -15.40 0.03 2.28
N PRO A 271 -14.87 -0.35 1.11
CA PRO A 271 -13.44 -0.26 0.83
C PRO A 271 -12.92 1.13 1.16
N LEU A 272 -11.68 1.20 1.63
CA LEU A 272 -11.05 2.46 1.95
C LEU A 272 -10.92 3.33 0.71
N MET A 273 -10.62 2.76 -0.45
CA MET A 273 -10.35 3.51 -1.70
C MET A 273 -11.62 3.93 -2.46
N VAL A 274 -12.73 4.22 -1.78
CA VAL A 274 -13.92 4.85 -2.38
C VAL A 274 -13.81 6.37 -2.33
N THR A 275 -14.42 7.08 -3.29
CA THR A 275 -14.30 8.54 -3.44
C THR A 275 -14.78 9.35 -2.24
N ASN A 276 -15.80 8.84 -1.52
CA ASN A 276 -16.40 9.52 -0.38
C ASN A 276 -16.40 8.57 0.82
N LEU A 277 -15.42 8.71 1.71
CA LEU A 277 -15.41 7.99 2.98
C LEU A 277 -16.59 8.47 3.84
N PRO A 278 -17.55 7.59 4.19
CA PRO A 278 -18.65 8.01 5.04
C PRO A 278 -18.15 8.44 6.43
N HIS A 279 -18.82 9.39 7.06
CA HIS A 279 -18.54 9.72 8.45
C HIS A 279 -19.16 8.66 9.36
N SER A 280 -18.39 8.15 10.33
CA SER A 280 -18.93 7.20 11.32
C SER A 280 -18.21 7.32 12.66
N ASN A 281 -18.83 6.82 13.73
CA ASN A 281 -18.24 6.76 15.07
C ASN A 281 -17.09 5.74 15.20
N ASN A 282 -16.64 5.18 14.08
CA ASN A 282 -15.55 4.21 14.01
C ASN A 282 -14.65 4.55 12.81
N PHE A 283 -13.36 4.24 12.88
CA PHE A 283 -12.41 4.52 11.80
C PHE A 283 -12.77 3.78 10.52
N TYR A 284 -12.80 4.43 9.36
CA TYR A 284 -12.65 3.71 8.10
C TYR A 284 -11.20 3.24 7.99
N VAL A 285 -11.03 1.96 7.68
CA VAL A 285 -9.76 1.26 7.65
C VAL A 285 -9.66 0.48 6.34
N PRO A 286 -8.45 0.12 5.89
CA PRO A 286 -8.30 -0.78 4.76
C PRO A 286 -9.14 -2.04 4.93
N THR A 287 -9.76 -2.45 3.83
CA THR A 287 -10.46 -3.71 3.69
C THR A 287 -9.58 -4.72 2.95
N ASP A 288 -9.98 -5.98 3.00
CA ASP A 288 -9.33 -7.05 2.26
C ASP A 288 -9.24 -6.74 0.75
N LEU A 289 -10.23 -6.02 0.20
CA LEU A 289 -10.19 -5.56 -1.19
C LEU A 289 -9.05 -4.56 -1.42
N ASP A 290 -8.90 -3.54 -0.57
CA ASP A 290 -7.81 -2.56 -0.71
C ASP A 290 -6.43 -3.25 -0.62
N LEU A 291 -6.27 -4.21 0.28
CA LEU A 291 -5.04 -5.00 0.43
C LEU A 291 -4.77 -5.89 -0.79
N SER A 292 -5.80 -6.53 -1.34
CA SER A 292 -5.67 -7.39 -2.51
C SER A 292 -5.28 -6.59 -3.77
N ILE A 293 -5.75 -5.35 -3.90
CA ILE A 293 -5.32 -4.43 -4.96
C ILE A 293 -3.84 -4.09 -4.81
N LEU A 294 -3.37 -3.76 -3.60
CA LEU A 294 -1.94 -3.51 -3.38
C LEU A 294 -1.09 -4.74 -3.75
N GLN A 295 -1.54 -5.95 -3.42
CA GLN A 295 -0.88 -7.18 -3.84
C GLN A 295 -0.88 -7.38 -5.37
N ASP A 296 -2.00 -7.11 -6.05
CA ASP A 296 -2.07 -7.16 -7.51
C ASP A 296 -1.18 -6.10 -8.18
N MET A 297 -0.90 -4.99 -7.48
CA MET A 297 0.00 -3.92 -7.90
C MET A 297 1.49 -4.25 -7.74
N GLY A 298 1.81 -5.38 -7.10
CA GLY A 298 3.19 -5.84 -6.87
C GLY A 298 3.68 -5.74 -5.44
N TRP A 299 3.02 -4.96 -4.57
CA TRP A 299 3.44 -4.82 -3.18
C TRP A 299 3.41 -6.17 -2.43
N GLU A 300 4.51 -6.49 -1.75
CA GLU A 300 4.57 -7.54 -0.76
C GLU A 300 3.90 -7.15 0.54
N ILE A 301 2.60 -7.44 0.60
CA ILE A 301 1.79 -7.31 1.81
C ILE A 301 1.97 -8.53 2.71
N GLU A 302 2.16 -8.32 4.01
CA GLU A 302 2.17 -9.34 5.06
C GLU A 302 1.30 -8.84 6.25
N PRO A 303 -0.01 -9.17 6.29
CA PRO A 303 -0.89 -8.69 7.34
C PRO A 303 -0.44 -9.18 8.73
N PRO A 304 -0.72 -8.44 9.83
CA PRO A 304 -0.36 -8.88 11.17
C PRO A 304 -0.82 -10.31 11.47
N THR A 305 -0.02 -11.07 12.20
CA THR A 305 -0.34 -12.47 12.52
C THR A 305 -1.69 -12.53 13.26
N PRO A 306 -2.64 -13.36 12.80
CA PRO A 306 -3.95 -13.45 13.42
C PRO A 306 -3.86 -13.85 14.90
N VAL A 307 -4.47 -13.06 15.79
CA VAL A 307 -4.69 -13.48 17.18
C VAL A 307 -5.75 -14.59 17.17
N LEU A 308 -5.31 -15.82 17.47
CA LEU A 308 -6.19 -16.97 17.55
C LEU A 308 -7.10 -16.84 18.77
N GLN A 309 -8.41 -16.74 18.53
CA GLN A 309 -9.38 -16.85 19.62
C GLN A 309 -9.73 -18.32 19.80
N VAL A 310 -9.46 -18.85 20.99
CA VAL A 310 -9.82 -20.22 21.37
C VAL A 310 -11.09 -20.19 22.21
N GLN A 311 -12.16 -20.81 21.74
CA GLN A 311 -13.37 -21.04 22.53
C GLN A 311 -13.47 -22.53 22.88
N MET A 312 -13.71 -22.85 24.17
CA MET A 312 -13.68 -24.23 24.68
C MET A 312 -15.07 -24.82 24.99
N ASN A 313 -16.15 -24.11 24.68
CA ASN A 313 -17.50 -24.47 25.16
C ASN A 313 -18.11 -25.73 24.50
N ALA A 314 -17.45 -26.30 23.47
CA ALA A 314 -17.86 -27.56 22.80
C ALA A 314 -16.68 -28.21 22.05
N GLY A 315 -15.46 -28.15 22.62
CA GLY A 315 -14.20 -28.46 21.94
C GLY A 315 -13.47 -27.20 21.44
N PRO A 316 -12.16 -27.27 21.14
CA PRO A 316 -11.39 -26.10 20.74
C PRO A 316 -11.83 -25.59 19.37
N ARG A 317 -12.25 -24.33 19.34
CA ARG A 317 -12.58 -23.58 18.12
C ARG A 317 -11.52 -22.52 17.90
N LEU A 318 -10.94 -22.47 16.72
CA LEU A 318 -10.00 -21.44 16.30
C LEU A 318 -10.71 -20.45 15.38
N ARG A 319 -10.65 -19.16 15.73
CA ARG A 319 -11.03 -18.07 14.82
C ARG A 319 -9.77 -17.43 14.27
N ILE A 320 -9.68 -17.38 12.95
CA ILE A 320 -8.50 -16.92 12.21
C ILE A 320 -8.92 -15.71 11.37
N PRO A 321 -8.52 -14.48 11.74
CA PRO A 321 -8.51 -13.34 10.82
C PRO A 321 -7.75 -13.72 9.55
N SER A 322 -8.44 -13.78 8.41
CA SER A 322 -7.88 -14.22 7.15
C SER A 322 -7.77 -13.07 6.15
N THR A 323 -6.97 -13.24 5.10
CA THR A 323 -6.74 -12.21 4.09
C THR A 323 -6.61 -12.89 2.74
N THR A 324 -7.24 -12.33 1.72
CA THR A 324 -7.11 -12.82 0.35
C THR A 324 -5.65 -12.76 -0.10
N GLY A 325 -5.23 -13.74 -0.89
CA GLY A 325 -3.82 -13.95 -1.25
C GLY A 325 -3.06 -14.84 -0.25
N PHE A 326 -3.73 -15.39 0.76
CA PHE A 326 -3.12 -16.30 1.72
C PHE A 326 -3.95 -17.56 1.97
N ASN A 327 -3.24 -18.66 2.18
CA ASN A 327 -3.77 -19.94 2.59
C ASN A 327 -3.37 -20.22 4.06
N TYR A 328 -4.33 -20.71 4.85
CA TYR A 328 -4.15 -20.94 6.28
C TYR A 328 -4.17 -22.45 6.56
N GLN A 329 -3.04 -22.95 7.05
CA GLN A 329 -2.87 -24.35 7.43
C GLN A 329 -2.85 -24.48 8.94
N ILE A 330 -3.74 -25.31 9.47
CA ILE A 330 -3.79 -25.62 10.90
C ILE A 330 -2.95 -26.87 11.12
N TYR A 331 -2.11 -26.87 12.16
CA TYR A 331 -1.37 -28.03 12.63
C TYR A 331 -1.79 -28.35 14.06
N ARG A 332 -1.79 -29.64 14.37
CA ARG A 332 -2.13 -30.20 15.68
C ARG A 332 -0.97 -31.04 16.18
N SER A 333 -0.75 -31.00 17.48
CA SER A 333 0.16 -31.92 18.16
C SER A 333 -0.23 -32.20 19.60
N THR A 334 0.24 -33.31 20.14
CA THR A 334 0.21 -33.62 21.57
C THR A 334 1.49 -33.17 22.30
N ASN A 335 2.50 -32.68 21.57
CA ASN A 335 3.73 -32.09 22.13
C ASN A 335 4.21 -30.88 21.30
N LEU A 336 5.22 -30.15 21.77
CA LEU A 336 5.71 -28.96 21.06
C LEU A 336 6.75 -29.26 19.97
N SER A 337 7.23 -30.51 19.88
CA SER A 337 8.36 -30.90 19.03
C SER A 337 7.97 -31.50 17.68
N VAL A 338 6.82 -32.16 17.59
CA VAL A 338 6.35 -32.82 16.37
C VAL A 338 5.03 -32.20 15.97
N TRP A 339 4.83 -31.82 14.71
CA TRP A 339 3.59 -31.19 14.27
C TRP A 339 3.00 -31.97 13.11
N SER A 340 1.75 -32.41 13.28
CA SER A 340 0.98 -33.10 12.23
C SER A 340 -0.06 -32.16 11.64
N SER A 341 -0.38 -32.33 10.35
CA SER A 341 -1.45 -31.56 9.70
C SER A 341 -2.80 -32.27 9.90
N PRO A 342 -3.75 -31.72 10.69
CA PRO A 342 -5.11 -32.24 10.80
C PRO A 342 -5.99 -31.96 9.57
N LEU A 343 -5.64 -31.00 8.69
CA LEU A 343 -6.40 -30.72 7.47
C LEU A 343 -5.66 -31.23 6.22
N PRO A 344 -6.33 -31.98 5.32
CA PRO A 344 -5.75 -32.38 4.05
C PRO A 344 -5.62 -31.22 3.05
N LEU A 345 -6.33 -30.09 3.27
CA LEU A 345 -6.27 -28.90 2.41
C LEU A 345 -6.22 -27.60 3.25
N PRO A 346 -5.44 -26.59 2.84
CA PRO A 346 -5.40 -25.29 3.50
C PRO A 346 -6.72 -24.54 3.33
N LEU A 347 -7.05 -23.69 4.30
CA LEU A 347 -8.22 -22.80 4.24
C LEU A 347 -7.85 -21.54 3.45
N PRO A 348 -8.51 -21.24 2.32
CA PRO A 348 -8.24 -20.00 1.59
C PRO A 348 -8.73 -18.80 2.40
N GLY A 349 -7.91 -17.75 2.46
CA GLY A 349 -8.30 -16.48 3.03
C GLY A 349 -9.25 -15.72 2.12
N ASP A 350 -10.23 -15.05 2.73
CA ASP A 350 -11.31 -14.33 2.05
C ASP A 350 -11.65 -13.00 2.76
N GLY A 351 -10.71 -12.50 3.58
CA GLY A 351 -10.90 -11.33 4.43
C GLY A 351 -11.80 -11.57 5.65
N SER A 352 -12.45 -12.74 5.77
CA SER A 352 -13.35 -13.05 6.88
C SER A 352 -12.59 -13.65 8.07
N ARG A 353 -13.33 -13.89 9.16
CA ARG A 353 -12.84 -14.69 10.29
C ARG A 353 -13.16 -16.15 10.04
N LEU A 354 -12.23 -16.87 9.45
CA LEU A 354 -12.35 -18.31 9.25
C LEU A 354 -12.53 -19.00 10.61
N THR A 355 -13.43 -19.97 10.66
CA THR A 355 -13.69 -20.76 11.86
C THR A 355 -13.31 -22.20 11.60
N TRP A 356 -12.42 -22.74 12.43
CA TRP A 356 -12.10 -24.16 12.46
C TRP A 356 -12.52 -24.76 13.79
N ILE A 357 -13.10 -25.95 13.73
CA ILE A 357 -13.56 -26.72 14.88
C ILE A 357 -12.77 -28.02 14.89
N GLU A 358 -12.20 -28.36 16.04
CA GLU A 358 -11.47 -29.62 16.20
C GLU A 358 -12.38 -30.83 15.90
N PRO A 359 -12.03 -31.66 14.91
CA PRO A 359 -12.82 -32.82 14.55
C PRO A 359 -12.66 -34.00 15.53
N GLN A 360 -11.58 -34.05 16.34
CA GLN A 360 -11.29 -35.17 17.25
C GLN A 360 -11.70 -34.89 18.70
N SER A 361 -12.27 -35.88 19.38
CA SER A 361 -12.61 -35.77 20.80
C SER A 361 -11.41 -35.98 21.74
N ALA A 362 -11.26 -35.05 22.68
CA ALA A 362 -10.80 -35.25 24.07
C ALA A 362 -9.34 -35.69 24.37
N SER A 363 -8.33 -35.18 23.66
CA SER A 363 -6.96 -35.13 24.22
C SER A 363 -6.42 -33.70 24.22
N ALA A 364 -5.67 -33.35 25.27
CA ALA A 364 -4.95 -32.08 25.33
C ALA A 364 -4.00 -31.99 24.12
N ALA A 365 -4.12 -30.89 23.37
CA ALA A 365 -3.37 -30.68 22.14
C ALA A 365 -2.93 -29.23 22.02
N PHE A 366 -1.82 -29.05 21.33
CA PHE A 366 -1.30 -27.78 20.86
C PHE A 366 -1.75 -27.55 19.42
N TYR A 367 -2.05 -26.30 19.11
CA TYR A 367 -2.41 -25.86 17.78
C TYR A 367 -1.46 -24.76 17.33
N ARG A 368 -1.08 -24.79 16.05
CA ARG A 368 -0.46 -23.65 15.37
C ARG A 368 -1.18 -23.43 14.06
N VAL A 369 -1.25 -22.17 13.64
CA VAL A 369 -1.72 -21.80 12.31
C VAL A 369 -0.51 -21.30 11.56
N ALA A 370 -0.17 -21.95 10.46
CA ALA A 370 0.75 -21.40 9.49
C ALA A 370 -0.06 -20.70 8.40
N ARG A 371 0.50 -19.60 7.92
CA ARG A 371 0.01 -18.88 6.75
C ARG A 371 1.00 -19.08 5.62
N GLN A 372 0.49 -19.28 4.41
CA GLN A 372 1.28 -19.37 3.20
C GLN A 372 0.72 -18.39 2.18
N LYS A 373 1.57 -17.52 1.63
CA LYS A 373 1.20 -16.63 0.54
C LYS A 373 0.86 -17.47 -0.70
N VAL A 374 -0.28 -17.19 -1.31
CA VAL A 374 -0.66 -17.75 -2.61
C VAL A 374 0.21 -17.04 -3.64
N GLN A 375 1.04 -17.77 -4.37
CA GLN A 375 1.78 -17.16 -5.48
C GLN A 375 0.74 -16.62 -6.48
N ALA A 376 0.79 -15.33 -6.77
CA ALA A 376 -0.03 -14.73 -7.81
C ALA A 376 0.24 -15.52 -9.11
N SER A 377 -0.81 -16.11 -9.69
CA SER A 377 -0.71 -16.69 -11.01
C SER A 377 -0.21 -15.62 -11.97
N VAL A 378 0.90 -15.89 -12.66
CA VAL A 378 1.49 -14.99 -13.66
C VAL A 378 0.38 -14.45 -14.56
N ARG A 379 0.29 -13.12 -14.63
CA ARG A 379 -0.70 -12.41 -15.42
C ARG A 379 -0.67 -12.94 -16.86
N PRO A 380 -1.80 -13.31 -17.48
CA PRO A 380 -1.82 -13.54 -18.92
C PRO A 380 -1.31 -12.27 -19.60
N ALA A 381 -0.33 -12.41 -20.50
CA ALA A 381 0.16 -11.28 -21.27
C ALA A 381 -1.04 -10.62 -21.99
N LEU A 382 -1.21 -9.31 -21.82
CA LEU A 382 -2.17 -8.57 -22.63
C LEU A 382 -1.76 -8.70 -24.11
N PRO A 383 -2.71 -8.86 -25.05
CA PRO A 383 -2.37 -8.86 -26.46
C PRO A 383 -1.67 -7.55 -26.81
N SER A 384 -0.51 -7.64 -27.45
CA SER A 384 0.27 -6.50 -27.90
C SER A 384 -0.57 -5.63 -28.83
N LEU A 385 -0.84 -4.40 -28.42
CA LEU A 385 -1.26 -3.36 -29.35
C LEU A 385 -0.03 -2.98 -30.19
N GLU A 386 0.05 -3.49 -31.42
CA GLU A 386 1.02 -3.02 -32.40
C GLU A 386 0.72 -1.55 -32.74
N SER A 387 1.50 -0.62 -32.20
CA SER A 387 1.41 0.78 -32.60
C SER A 387 2.29 1.03 -33.83
N ASN A 388 1.66 1.13 -35.00
CA ASN A 388 2.23 1.85 -36.13
C ASN A 388 2.24 3.35 -35.78
N ALA A 389 3.39 3.91 -35.44
CA ALA A 389 3.55 5.36 -35.34
C ALA A 389 4.91 5.78 -35.89
N ALA A 390 4.84 6.66 -36.90
CA ALA A 390 5.95 7.25 -37.61
C ALA A 390 6.75 8.22 -36.74
N ASP A 391 8.01 8.35 -37.14
CA ASP A 391 9.08 9.20 -36.63
C ASP A 391 8.68 10.69 -36.64
N ASP A 392 8.79 11.37 -35.49
CA ASP A 392 8.94 12.82 -35.46
C ASP A 392 9.86 13.23 -34.29
N GLY A 393 10.94 13.94 -34.63
CA GLY A 393 12.11 14.22 -33.80
C GLY A 393 11.90 15.29 -32.73
N GLY A 394 10.98 15.04 -31.79
CA GLY A 394 10.68 15.92 -30.66
C GLY A 394 11.49 15.59 -29.40
N LYS A 395 12.03 16.62 -28.75
CA LYS A 395 12.62 16.56 -27.40
C LYS A 395 11.67 15.83 -26.45
N ILE A 396 12.06 14.67 -25.94
CA ILE A 396 11.28 13.92 -24.95
C ILE A 396 11.50 14.57 -23.59
N ALA A 397 10.70 15.60 -23.29
CA ALA A 397 10.30 15.82 -21.92
C ALA A 397 9.48 14.60 -21.49
N ALA A 398 9.67 14.12 -20.26
CA ALA A 398 8.72 13.18 -19.66
C ALA A 398 7.31 13.74 -19.91
N PRO A 399 6.37 12.95 -20.46
CA PRO A 399 5.07 13.50 -20.82
C PRO A 399 4.46 14.11 -19.55
N ASP A 400 4.16 15.40 -19.63
CA ASP A 400 3.29 16.14 -18.72
C ASP A 400 1.89 15.52 -18.80
N LEU A 401 1.72 14.34 -18.22
CA LEU A 401 0.42 13.85 -17.84
C LEU A 401 0.14 14.48 -16.48
N VAL A 402 -0.56 15.60 -16.55
CA VAL A 402 -1.19 16.25 -15.40
C VAL A 402 -1.86 15.15 -14.57
N PRO A 403 -1.44 14.90 -13.32
CA PRO A 403 -2.21 14.03 -12.46
C PRO A 403 -3.58 14.68 -12.34
N THR A 404 -4.64 13.99 -12.79
CA THR A 404 -5.98 14.31 -12.31
C THR A 404 -5.92 14.18 -10.80
N SER A 405 -5.85 15.32 -10.11
CA SER A 405 -5.84 15.42 -8.66
C SER A 405 -6.84 14.43 -8.07
N CYS A 406 -6.38 13.50 -7.24
CA CYS A 406 -7.25 12.64 -6.45
C CYS A 406 -8.05 13.55 -5.50
N ARG A 407 -9.37 13.59 -5.67
CA ARG A 407 -10.27 14.44 -4.89
C ARG A 407 -11.21 13.54 -4.09
N CYS A 408 -11.01 13.46 -2.79
CA CYS A 408 -11.94 12.73 -1.92
C CYS A 408 -13.10 13.67 -1.57
N GLY A 409 -14.32 13.37 -2.02
CA GLY A 409 -15.50 14.20 -1.79
C GLY A 409 -16.12 14.01 -0.40
N GLY A 410 -16.45 15.10 0.27
CA GLY A 410 -17.19 15.15 1.52
C GLY A 410 -18.50 15.92 1.32
N HIS A 411 -19.61 15.26 1.60
CA HIS A 411 -20.87 15.89 1.94
C HIS A 411 -21.25 15.50 3.36
#